data_AF-A0A8C3F8N6-F1
#
_entry.id   AF-A0A8C3F8N6-F1
#
_cell.length_a   1.000
_cell.length_b   1.000
_cell.length_c   1.000
_cell.angle_alpha   90.00
_cell.angle_beta   90.00
_cell.angle_gamma   90.00
#
_symmetry.space_group_name_H-M   'P 1'
#
loop_
_entity.id
_entity.type
_entity.pdbx_description
1 polymer ?
#
loop_
_entity_poly.entity_id
_entity_poly.type
_entity_poly.pdbx_seq_one_letter_code
_entity_poly.pdbx_strand_id
1 'polypeptide(L)'
;MEIPYCHRWYQDRPPEVPLLTRSGCAGTHLSFPLLMILPLFCSQPPNISHGQYNDWGKRDFVGGSSVTYRCDRGFSLVGKQKHLKLCWCCSETRCPKPVVENGKQISPVKTEYTYANRVVFQCDPDYILRGSEGIVCWSDGMWHPPVPFCDKCDKEFLHCDVPVTELRTLLELKKLYLEIQKLKQEIKKL
;
A
#
# COMPACT_ATOMS: atom_id res chain seq x y z
N MET A 1 1.43 -14.50 0.50
CA MET A 1 1.10 -15.02 1.84
C MET A 1 0.63 -16.45 1.65
N GLU A 2 1.29 -17.40 2.31
CA GLU A 2 0.94 -18.83 2.23
C GLU A 2 -0.26 -19.09 3.15
N ILE A 3 -1.32 -19.68 2.59
CA ILE A 3 -2.54 -19.98 3.35
C ILE A 3 -2.73 -21.50 3.40
N PRO A 4 -2.86 -22.10 4.59
CA PRO A 4 -3.18 -23.51 4.71
C PRO A 4 -4.61 -23.73 4.23
N TYR A 5 -4.76 -24.51 3.16
CA TYR A 5 -6.04 -24.68 2.47
C TYR A 5 -6.80 -25.94 2.95
N CYS A 6 -6.09 -26.96 3.41
CA CYS A 6 -6.68 -28.21 3.86
C CYS A 6 -5.97 -28.71 5.13
N HIS A 7 -6.57 -28.49 6.30
CA HIS A 7 -6.06 -29.02 7.58
C HIS A 7 -6.48 -30.49 7.75
N ARG A 8 -5.55 -31.30 8.29
CA ARG A 8 -5.74 -32.71 8.64
C ARG A 8 -6.68 -32.81 9.86
N TRP A 9 -7.99 -32.81 9.67
CA TRP A 9 -9.01 -33.00 10.73
C TRP A 9 -9.04 -34.44 11.32
N TYR A 10 -7.91 -35.16 11.35
CA TYR A 10 -7.87 -36.54 11.86
C TYR A 10 -7.34 -36.66 13.30
N GLN A 11 -6.97 -35.56 13.96
CA GLN A 11 -6.40 -35.61 15.32
C GLN A 11 -7.24 -35.00 16.44
N ASP A 12 -8.31 -34.24 16.15
CA ASP A 12 -9.20 -33.70 17.20
C ASP A 12 -10.61 -34.30 17.08
N ARG A 13 -10.78 -35.56 17.48
CA ARG A 13 -12.09 -36.16 17.73
C ARG A 13 -12.48 -35.87 19.19
N PRO A 14 -13.51 -35.05 19.49
CA PRO A 14 -14.09 -35.05 20.84
C PRO A 14 -14.74 -36.43 21.11
N PRO A 15 -14.65 -36.96 22.35
CA PRO A 15 -15.34 -38.18 22.69
C PRO A 15 -16.85 -37.89 22.78
N GLU A 16 -17.63 -38.77 22.15
CA GLU A 16 -19.05 -39.03 22.44
C GLU A 16 -20.08 -37.93 22.08
N VAL A 17 -20.82 -38.16 20.99
CA VAL A 17 -22.29 -37.93 20.94
C VAL A 17 -22.92 -38.89 19.90
N PRO A 18 -24.15 -39.38 20.14
CA PRO A 18 -24.68 -40.59 19.51
C PRO A 18 -25.27 -40.37 18.10
N LEU A 19 -25.24 -41.45 17.32
CA LEU A 19 -25.75 -41.56 15.95
C LEU A 19 -27.26 -41.30 15.89
N LEU A 20 -27.68 -40.30 15.09
CA LEU A 20 -29.05 -40.26 14.55
C LEU A 20 -29.13 -41.22 13.37
N THR A 21 -30.03 -42.18 13.52
CA THR A 21 -30.33 -43.29 12.62
C THR A 21 -31.03 -42.83 11.35
N ARG A 22 -30.54 -43.28 10.19
CA ARG A 22 -31.41 -43.59 9.03
C ARG A 22 -30.80 -44.69 8.17
N SER A 23 -31.24 -45.92 8.48
CA SER A 23 -31.46 -47.07 7.60
C SER A 23 -30.67 -47.21 6.29
N GLY A 24 -29.88 -48.29 6.22
CA GLY A 24 -29.92 -49.20 5.05
C GLY A 24 -28.60 -49.49 4.34
N CYS A 25 -27.84 -50.47 4.83
CA CYS A 25 -27.27 -51.55 4.01
C CYS A 25 -26.82 -52.70 4.93
N ALA A 26 -27.45 -53.86 4.78
CA ALA A 26 -27.07 -55.11 5.43
C ALA A 26 -25.83 -55.69 4.72
N GLY A 27 -24.86 -56.19 5.49
CA GLY A 27 -23.69 -56.85 4.93
C GLY A 27 -22.72 -57.28 6.03
N THR A 28 -22.56 -58.59 6.16
CA THR A 28 -21.83 -59.33 7.18
C THR A 28 -20.32 -59.10 7.21
N HIS A 29 -19.76 -59.27 8.41
CA HIS A 29 -18.35 -59.40 8.77
C HIS A 29 -17.46 -60.10 7.71
N LEU A 30 -16.55 -59.36 7.08
CA LEU A 30 -15.41 -59.93 6.36
C LEU A 30 -14.16 -59.06 6.58
N SER A 31 -13.24 -59.61 7.38
CA SER A 31 -11.79 -59.40 7.41
C SER A 31 -11.23 -58.19 6.65
N PHE A 32 -10.79 -57.17 7.40
CA PHE A 32 -9.99 -56.03 6.93
C PHE A 32 -8.71 -56.49 6.22
N PRO A 33 -8.52 -56.22 4.92
CA PRO A 33 -7.22 -56.29 4.27
C PRO A 33 -6.73 -54.86 3.97
N LEU A 34 -5.55 -54.53 4.50
CA LEU A 34 -4.77 -53.33 4.18
C LEU A 34 -5.51 -51.98 4.34
N LEU A 35 -5.14 -51.23 5.38
CA LEU A 35 -5.47 -49.83 5.55
C LEU A 35 -5.02 -49.05 4.29
N MET A 36 -5.88 -48.92 3.29
CA MET A 36 -5.66 -48.00 2.19
C MET A 36 -5.71 -46.59 2.77
N ILE A 37 -4.55 -46.02 3.07
CA ILE A 37 -4.42 -44.57 3.28
C ILE A 37 -4.64 -43.95 1.91
N LEU A 38 -5.90 -43.87 1.47
CA LEU A 38 -6.25 -43.16 0.26
C LEU A 38 -5.85 -41.69 0.50
N PRO A 39 -5.00 -41.09 -0.34
CA PRO A 39 -4.65 -39.69 -0.18
C PRO A 39 -5.94 -38.86 -0.17
N LEU A 40 -6.13 -38.07 0.88
CA LEU A 40 -7.27 -37.17 0.97
C LEU A 40 -7.09 -36.09 -0.09
N PHE A 41 -7.81 -36.21 -1.19
CA PHE A 41 -7.87 -35.19 -2.23
C PHE A 41 -8.90 -34.12 -1.80
N CYS A 42 -8.45 -32.89 -1.71
CA CYS A 42 -9.26 -31.71 -1.43
C CYS A 42 -9.77 -31.12 -2.76
N SER A 43 -10.93 -30.45 -2.70
CA SER A 43 -11.46 -29.70 -3.83
C SER A 43 -10.48 -28.60 -4.26
N GLN A 44 -10.62 -28.11 -5.50
CA GLN A 44 -9.83 -26.96 -5.94
C GLN A 44 -10.03 -25.73 -5.05
N PRO A 45 -8.95 -24.97 -4.77
CA PRO A 45 -9.03 -23.71 -4.04
C PRO A 45 -10.09 -22.78 -4.66
N PRO A 46 -10.88 -22.06 -3.83
CA PRO A 46 -11.86 -21.14 -4.34
C PRO A 46 -11.18 -20.08 -5.19
N ASN A 47 -11.76 -19.80 -6.35
CA ASN A 47 -11.33 -18.67 -7.17
C ASN A 47 -11.68 -17.36 -6.45
N ILE A 48 -10.77 -16.41 -6.46
CA ILE A 48 -10.94 -15.11 -5.80
C ILE A 48 -10.96 -14.01 -6.87
N SER A 49 -11.89 -13.07 -6.76
CA SER A 49 -11.95 -11.92 -7.66
C SER A 49 -10.69 -11.08 -7.53
N HIS A 50 -10.10 -10.66 -8.65
CA HIS A 50 -8.88 -9.83 -8.69
C HIS A 50 -7.66 -10.47 -8.01
N GLY A 51 -7.59 -11.81 -8.02
CA GLY A 51 -6.44 -12.53 -7.51
C GLY A 51 -6.26 -13.89 -8.17
N GLN A 52 -5.06 -14.42 -8.03
CA GLN A 52 -4.61 -15.68 -8.59
C GLN A 52 -3.87 -16.48 -7.51
N TYR A 53 -3.76 -17.80 -7.68
CA TYR A 53 -2.93 -18.64 -6.82
C TYR A 53 -1.93 -19.44 -7.64
N ASN A 54 -0.79 -19.78 -7.03
CA ASN A 54 0.41 -20.27 -7.75
C ASN A 54 0.26 -21.64 -8.45
N ASP A 55 -0.75 -22.44 -8.07
CA ASP A 55 -1.01 -23.80 -8.59
C ASP A 55 -2.25 -23.84 -9.52
N TRP A 56 -2.48 -22.77 -10.28
CA TRP A 56 -3.58 -22.65 -11.23
C TRP A 56 -3.42 -23.68 -12.37
N GLY A 57 -4.04 -24.86 -12.21
CA GLY A 57 -3.94 -25.98 -13.14
C GLY A 57 -3.63 -27.32 -12.49
N LYS A 58 -3.27 -27.34 -11.20
CA LYS A 58 -3.20 -28.58 -10.43
C LYS A 58 -4.62 -29.10 -10.20
N ARG A 59 -4.90 -30.33 -10.65
CA ARG A 59 -6.20 -30.98 -10.46
C ARG A 59 -6.34 -31.59 -9.06
N ASP A 60 -5.21 -31.94 -8.46
CA ASP A 60 -5.16 -32.72 -7.23
C ASP A 60 -4.44 -31.93 -6.11
N PHE A 61 -5.19 -31.55 -5.08
CA PHE A 61 -4.66 -30.98 -3.84
C PHE A 61 -4.76 -32.04 -2.76
N VAL A 62 -3.64 -32.50 -2.21
CA VAL A 62 -3.64 -33.51 -1.13
C VAL A 62 -3.67 -32.82 0.23
N GLY A 63 -4.29 -33.45 1.24
CA GLY A 63 -4.29 -32.94 2.62
C GLY A 63 -2.89 -32.49 3.09
N GLY A 64 -2.79 -31.26 3.60
CA GLY A 64 -1.51 -30.60 3.90
C GLY A 64 -0.99 -29.66 2.80
N SER A 65 -1.64 -29.57 1.64
CA SER A 65 -1.30 -28.58 0.61
C SER A 65 -1.59 -27.14 1.06
N SER A 66 -0.65 -26.24 0.84
CA SER A 66 -0.80 -24.80 1.01
C SER A 66 -0.79 -24.11 -0.35
N VAL A 67 -1.66 -23.13 -0.54
CA VAL A 67 -1.64 -22.29 -1.74
C VAL A 67 -1.30 -20.86 -1.37
N THR A 68 -0.51 -20.22 -2.22
CA THR A 68 -0.21 -18.79 -2.10
C THR A 68 -1.12 -18.02 -3.02
N TYR A 69 -1.98 -17.18 -2.42
CA TYR A 69 -2.78 -16.21 -3.16
C TYR A 69 -1.97 -14.93 -3.40
N ARG A 70 -2.18 -14.35 -4.57
CA ARG A 70 -1.61 -13.08 -5.02
C ARG A 70 -2.72 -12.24 -5.65
N CYS A 71 -2.86 -11.01 -5.19
CA CYS A 71 -3.83 -10.07 -5.77
C CYS A 71 -3.25 -9.35 -6.98
N ASP A 72 -4.14 -8.90 -7.86
CA ASP A 72 -3.80 -8.01 -8.97
C ASP A 72 -3.25 -6.68 -8.45
N ARG A 73 -2.56 -5.92 -9.31
CA ARG A 73 -2.03 -4.60 -8.94
C ARG A 73 -3.17 -3.67 -8.51
N GLY A 74 -2.99 -3.01 -7.37
CA GLY A 74 -4.03 -2.13 -6.79
C GLY A 74 -5.05 -2.87 -5.94
N PHE A 75 -4.84 -4.15 -5.63
CA PHE A 75 -5.64 -4.91 -4.68
C PHE A 75 -4.76 -5.51 -3.58
N SER A 76 -5.30 -5.58 -2.36
CA SER A 76 -4.66 -6.18 -1.19
C SER A 76 -5.49 -7.35 -0.65
N LEU A 77 -4.81 -8.38 -0.14
CA LEU A 77 -5.45 -9.57 0.38
C LEU A 77 -6.05 -9.28 1.76
N VAL A 78 -7.36 -9.39 1.90
CA VAL A 78 -8.05 -9.13 3.17
C VAL A 78 -8.73 -10.41 3.64
N GLY A 79 -8.35 -10.88 4.84
CA GLY A 79 -9.06 -11.94 5.54
C GLY A 79 -10.31 -11.37 6.20
N LYS A 80 -11.49 -11.53 5.59
CA LYS A 80 -12.77 -11.16 6.23
C LYS A 80 -13.51 -12.42 6.66
N GLN A 81 -13.84 -12.52 7.95
CA GLN A 81 -14.70 -13.61 8.43
C GLN A 81 -16.15 -13.30 8.04
N LYS A 82 -16.75 -14.14 7.20
CA LYS A 82 -18.19 -14.10 6.91
C LYS A 82 -18.76 -15.48 7.17
N HIS A 83 -19.69 -15.59 8.13
CA HIS A 83 -20.45 -16.81 8.43
C HIS A 83 -19.60 -18.10 8.38
N LEU A 84 -18.75 -18.31 9.40
CA LEU A 84 -17.82 -19.46 9.55
C LEU A 84 -16.86 -19.73 8.38
N LYS A 85 -16.81 -18.88 7.34
CA LYS A 85 -15.81 -18.93 6.28
C LYS A 85 -14.94 -17.68 6.32
N LEU A 86 -13.64 -17.90 6.43
CA LEU A 86 -12.66 -16.85 6.20
C LEU A 86 -12.59 -16.61 4.69
N CYS A 87 -13.10 -15.48 4.20
CA CYS A 87 -12.85 -15.10 2.80
C CYS A 87 -11.46 -14.48 2.72
N TRP A 88 -10.60 -15.11 1.93
CA TRP A 88 -9.35 -14.55 1.44
C TRP A 88 -9.66 -13.77 0.16
N CYS A 89 -10.28 -12.60 0.31
CA CYS A 89 -10.76 -11.78 -0.80
C CYS A 89 -9.71 -10.71 -1.13
N CYS A 90 -9.42 -10.48 -2.42
CA CYS A 90 -8.67 -9.29 -2.83
C CYS A 90 -9.61 -8.07 -2.82
N SER A 91 -9.23 -7.03 -2.09
CA SER A 91 -9.98 -5.77 -1.97
C SER A 91 -9.16 -4.65 -2.57
N GLU A 92 -9.82 -3.64 -3.15
CA GLU A 92 -9.13 -2.48 -3.71
C GLU A 92 -8.24 -1.81 -2.65
N THR A 93 -6.98 -1.56 -3.01
CA THR A 93 -6.00 -0.89 -2.17
C THR A 93 -6.38 0.57 -2.01
N ARG A 94 -6.39 1.02 -0.76
CA ARG A 94 -6.78 2.37 -0.37
C ARG A 94 -5.65 3.02 0.41
N CYS A 95 -5.40 4.29 0.13
CA CYS A 95 -4.45 5.11 0.87
C CYS A 95 -5.17 5.96 1.93
N PRO A 96 -4.50 6.25 3.07
CA PRO A 96 -5.08 7.11 4.09
C PRO A 96 -5.32 8.52 3.52
N LYS A 97 -6.32 9.22 4.05
CA LYS A 97 -6.54 10.62 3.66
C LYS A 97 -5.30 11.45 4.02
N PRO A 98 -4.63 12.07 3.04
CA PRO A 98 -3.42 12.83 3.32
C PRO A 98 -3.81 14.14 4.03
N VAL A 99 -3.00 14.51 5.03
CA VAL A 99 -3.14 15.73 5.81
C VAL A 99 -1.82 16.47 5.75
N VAL A 100 -1.88 17.76 5.44
CA VAL A 100 -0.72 18.66 5.40
C VAL A 100 -1.05 19.85 6.28
N GLU A 101 -0.29 20.04 7.36
CA GLU A 101 -0.44 21.20 8.24
C GLU A 101 0.10 22.46 7.55
N ASN A 102 -0.52 23.61 7.77
CA ASN A 102 -0.18 24.89 7.13
C ASN A 102 -0.15 24.81 5.59
N GLY A 103 -1.07 24.00 5.05
CA GLY A 103 -1.25 23.82 3.62
C GLY A 103 -2.60 23.21 3.30
N LYS A 104 -2.86 23.05 2.01
CA LYS A 104 -4.11 22.54 1.47
C LYS A 104 -3.86 21.59 0.31
N GLN A 105 -4.71 20.58 0.21
CA GLN A 105 -4.78 19.73 -0.96
C GLN A 105 -5.57 20.46 -2.06
N ILE A 106 -4.94 20.67 -3.21
CA ILE A 106 -5.52 21.47 -4.30
C ILE A 106 -6.39 20.61 -5.22
N SER A 107 -5.95 19.39 -5.53
CA SER A 107 -6.71 18.49 -6.41
C SER A 107 -6.21 17.04 -6.34
N PRO A 108 -7.09 16.05 -6.62
CA PRO A 108 -8.54 16.06 -6.43
C PRO A 108 -8.92 15.81 -4.96
N VAL A 109 -9.80 16.61 -4.36
CA VAL A 109 -10.28 16.35 -3.00
C VAL A 109 -11.36 15.27 -3.03
N LYS A 110 -11.07 14.10 -2.46
CA LYS A 110 -11.98 12.95 -2.35
C LYS A 110 -12.12 12.48 -0.91
N THR A 111 -13.18 11.72 -0.64
CA THR A 111 -13.38 11.01 0.64
C THR A 111 -12.51 9.75 0.72
N GLU A 112 -12.22 9.13 -0.42
CA GLU A 112 -11.43 7.90 -0.52
C GLU A 112 -10.43 8.01 -1.68
N TYR A 113 -9.23 7.45 -1.47
CA TYR A 113 -8.17 7.41 -2.46
C TYR A 113 -7.74 5.96 -2.71
N THR A 114 -7.80 5.55 -3.97
CA THR A 114 -7.43 4.19 -4.39
C THR A 114 -6.16 4.22 -5.23
N TYR A 115 -5.62 3.05 -5.54
CA TYR A 115 -4.42 2.88 -6.35
C TYR A 115 -4.39 3.82 -7.59
N ALA A 116 -3.21 4.37 -7.87
CA ALA A 116 -2.92 5.33 -8.95
C ALA A 116 -3.62 6.69 -8.82
N ASN A 117 -4.40 6.95 -7.76
CA ASN A 117 -4.89 8.31 -7.51
C ASN A 117 -3.71 9.21 -7.17
N ARG A 118 -3.60 10.35 -7.87
CA ARG A 118 -2.60 11.39 -7.61
C ARG A 118 -3.26 12.57 -6.92
N VAL A 119 -2.61 13.12 -5.90
CA VAL A 119 -3.04 14.34 -5.21
C VAL A 119 -1.91 15.37 -5.19
N VAL A 120 -2.29 16.65 -5.17
CA VAL A 120 -1.37 17.79 -5.23
C VAL A 120 -1.62 18.72 -4.04
N PHE A 121 -0.56 19.32 -3.50
CA PHE A 121 -0.61 20.21 -2.33
C PHE A 121 -0.04 21.59 -2.60
N GLN A 122 -0.52 22.56 -1.83
CA GLN A 122 0.00 23.92 -1.77
C GLN A 122 0.10 24.33 -0.30
N CYS A 123 1.20 24.97 0.09
CA CYS A 123 1.31 25.56 1.43
C CYS A 123 0.55 26.87 1.54
N ASP A 124 0.19 27.22 2.77
CA ASP A 124 -0.38 28.51 3.11
C ASP A 124 0.64 29.64 2.90
N PRO A 125 0.22 30.92 2.85
CA PRO A 125 1.14 32.05 2.78
C PRO A 125 2.16 32.00 3.91
N ASP A 126 3.40 32.38 3.62
CA ASP A 126 4.57 32.31 4.51
C ASP A 126 5.04 30.89 4.85
N TYR A 127 4.54 29.86 4.17
CA TYR A 127 5.03 28.48 4.29
C TYR A 127 5.54 27.93 2.95
N ILE A 128 6.48 26.99 3.04
CA ILE A 128 7.20 26.40 1.92
C ILE A 128 6.96 24.90 1.90
N LEU A 129 6.68 24.37 0.72
CA LEU A 129 6.52 22.94 0.57
C LEU A 129 7.87 22.23 0.65
N ARG A 130 8.01 21.30 1.60
CA ARG A 130 9.12 20.37 1.69
C ARG A 130 8.67 18.99 1.22
N GLY A 131 9.34 18.49 0.18
CA GLY A 131 9.01 17.23 -0.47
C GLY A 131 8.43 17.46 -1.87
N SER A 132 7.61 16.52 -2.34
CA SER A 132 7.00 16.63 -3.68
C SER A 132 5.69 17.38 -3.64
N GLU A 133 5.45 18.21 -4.66
CA GLU A 133 4.17 18.89 -4.91
C GLU A 133 2.99 17.92 -5.04
N GLY A 134 3.25 16.70 -5.51
CA GLY A 134 2.21 15.69 -5.63
C GLY A 134 2.67 14.27 -5.33
N ILE A 135 1.74 13.50 -4.80
CA ILE A 135 1.95 12.12 -4.34
C ILE A 135 0.93 11.19 -5.01
N VAL A 136 1.29 9.91 -5.16
CA VAL A 136 0.46 8.90 -5.81
C VAL A 136 0.19 7.75 -4.85
N CYS A 137 -1.06 7.28 -4.80
CA CYS A 137 -1.43 6.11 -4.01
C CYS A 137 -0.90 4.85 -4.69
N TRP A 138 0.00 4.14 -4.02
CA TRP A 138 0.68 2.99 -4.60
C TRP A 138 0.02 1.67 -4.19
N SER A 139 0.49 0.56 -4.75
CA SER A 139 -0.18 -0.75 -4.60
C SER A 139 -0.05 -1.33 -3.19
N ASP A 140 0.87 -0.80 -2.38
CA ASP A 140 1.08 -1.13 -0.97
C ASP A 140 0.11 -0.39 -0.02
N GLY A 141 -0.72 0.51 -0.55
CA GLY A 141 -1.64 1.33 0.24
C GLY A 141 -0.97 2.54 0.90
N MET A 142 0.24 2.88 0.45
CA MET A 142 0.97 4.06 0.91
C MET A 142 1.09 5.11 -0.18
N TRP A 143 1.35 6.35 0.25
CA TRP A 143 1.62 7.46 -0.65
C TRP A 143 3.09 7.49 -1.05
N HIS A 144 3.33 7.64 -2.35
CA HIS A 144 4.67 7.72 -2.92
C HIS A 144 4.79 8.92 -3.88
N PRO A 145 5.77 9.83 -3.67
CA PRO A 145 6.58 9.96 -2.46
C PRO A 145 5.73 10.22 -1.19
N PRO A 146 6.32 10.17 0.02
CA PRO A 146 5.59 10.46 1.26
C PRO A 146 4.88 11.82 1.23
N VAL A 147 3.83 11.96 2.03
CA VAL A 147 3.07 13.20 2.17
C VAL A 147 4.03 14.35 2.54
N PRO A 148 4.03 15.46 1.78
CA PRO A 148 4.92 16.59 2.06
C PRO A 148 4.47 17.36 3.31
N PHE A 149 5.34 18.21 3.83
CA PHE A 149 5.02 19.14 4.93
C PHE A 149 5.33 20.58 4.55
N CYS A 150 4.71 21.52 5.25
CA CYS A 150 4.88 22.95 5.02
C CYS A 150 5.69 23.58 6.15
N ASP A 151 6.88 24.06 5.84
CA ASP A 151 7.76 24.75 6.78
C ASP A 151 7.54 26.25 6.73
N LYS A 152 7.55 26.89 7.90
CA LYS A 152 7.44 28.35 7.96
C LYS A 152 8.68 28.98 7.35
N CYS A 153 8.47 29.95 6.48
CA CYS A 153 9.52 30.71 5.84
C CYS A 153 10.01 31.79 6.81
N ASP A 154 11.29 31.73 7.19
CA ASP A 154 11.88 32.71 8.08
C ASP A 154 12.00 34.07 7.39
N LYS A 155 11.69 35.15 8.14
CA LYS A 155 11.73 36.53 7.63
C LYS A 155 13.14 37.00 7.23
N GLU A 156 14.16 36.21 7.55
CA GLU A 156 15.56 36.44 7.18
C GLU A 156 15.87 35.99 5.74
N PHE A 157 14.89 35.44 5.01
CA PHE A 157 15.02 35.04 3.60
C PHE A 157 14.03 35.84 2.72
N LEU A 158 14.52 36.43 1.61
CA LEU A 158 13.66 37.15 0.65
C LEU A 158 13.30 36.16 -0.46
N HIS A 159 12.10 35.61 -0.39
CA HIS A 159 11.78 34.32 -1.00
C HIS A 159 12.58 33.21 -0.34
N CYS A 160 11.90 32.09 -0.15
CA CYS A 160 12.23 31.04 0.80
C CYS A 160 13.47 30.19 0.52
N ASP A 161 14.30 30.66 -0.41
CA ASP A 161 15.50 30.01 -0.90
C ASP A 161 16.70 30.97 -0.93
N VAL A 162 16.50 32.28 -0.64
CA VAL A 162 17.55 33.30 -0.74
C VAL A 162 17.69 34.07 0.59
N PRO A 163 18.81 33.94 1.31
CA PRO A 163 19.07 34.73 2.51
C PRO A 163 19.06 36.23 2.22
N VAL A 164 18.42 37.02 3.07
CA VAL A 164 18.46 38.50 2.99
C VAL A 164 19.89 39.02 3.10
N THR A 165 20.77 38.31 3.80
CA THR A 165 22.21 38.63 3.89
C THR A 165 22.90 38.54 2.53
N GLU A 166 22.61 37.53 1.72
CA GLU A 166 23.15 37.39 0.36
C GLU A 166 22.66 38.52 -0.56
N LEU A 167 21.43 38.99 -0.38
CA LEU A 167 20.93 40.11 -1.16
C LEU A 167 21.55 41.44 -0.74
N ARG A 168 21.83 41.64 0.56
CA ARG A 168 22.57 42.82 1.03
C ARG A 168 23.98 42.85 0.43
N THR A 169 24.69 41.72 0.44
CA THR A 169 26.03 41.65 -0.15
C THR A 169 25.98 41.85 -1.67
N LEU A 170 24.97 41.32 -2.38
CA LEU A 170 24.77 41.55 -3.81
C LEU A 170 24.49 43.03 -4.13
N LEU A 171 23.69 43.71 -3.31
CA LEU A 171 23.44 45.15 -3.46
C LEU A 171 24.71 45.97 -3.22
N GLU A 172 25.50 45.62 -2.21
CA GLU A 172 26.80 46.26 -1.93
C GLU A 172 27.80 46.05 -3.07
N LEU A 173 27.90 44.82 -3.61
CA LEU A 173 28.73 44.52 -4.78
C LEU A 173 28.28 45.31 -6.01
N LYS A 174 26.98 45.43 -6.24
CA LYS A 174 26.42 46.24 -7.34
C LYS A 174 26.78 47.71 -7.20
N LYS A 175 26.73 48.25 -5.97
CA LYS A 175 27.14 49.63 -5.69
C LYS A 175 28.63 49.84 -5.99
N LEU A 176 29.49 48.95 -5.50
CA LEU A 176 30.94 49.01 -5.75
C LEU A 176 31.25 48.94 -7.25
N TYR A 177 30.58 48.05 -7.98
CA TYR A 177 30.75 47.94 -9.43
C TYR A 177 30.40 49.23 -10.16
N LEU A 178 29.29 49.88 -9.78
CA LEU A 178 28.87 51.16 -10.37
C LEU A 178 29.88 52.29 -10.06
N GLU A 179 30.42 52.32 -8.85
CA GLU A 179 31.49 53.25 -8.47
C GLU A 179 32.75 53.01 -9.32
N ILE A 180 33.18 51.76 -9.49
CA ILE A 180 34.31 51.39 -10.36
C ILE A 180 34.07 51.85 -11.80
N GLN A 181 32.86 51.66 -12.35
CA GLN A 181 32.52 52.11 -13.70
C GLN A 181 32.60 53.63 -13.83
N LYS A 182 32.08 54.35 -12.84
CA LYS A 182 32.12 55.82 -12.80
C LYS A 182 33.58 56.32 -12.80
N LEU A 183 34.42 55.74 -11.95
CA LEU A 183 35.85 56.09 -11.88
C LEU A 183 36.57 55.80 -13.21
N LYS A 184 36.32 54.65 -13.83
CA LYS A 184 36.88 54.34 -15.16
C LYS A 184 36.48 55.37 -16.22
N GLN A 185 35.26 55.90 -16.14
CA GLN A 185 34.76 56.88 -17.08
C GLN A 185 35.36 58.28 -16.85
N GLU A 186 35.68 58.62 -15.60
CA GLU A 186 36.42 59.84 -15.26
C GLU A 186 37.88 59.76 -15.72
N ILE A 187 38.55 58.61 -15.51
CA ILE A 187 39.93 58.40 -15.96
C ILE A 187 40.04 58.48 -17.49
N LYS A 188 39.05 57.99 -18.25
CA LYS A 188 39.04 58.09 -19.72
C LYS A 188 38.88 59.53 -20.26
N LYS A 189 38.52 60.49 -19.40
CA LYS A 189 38.36 61.91 -19.79
C LYS A 189 39.61 62.75 -19.50
N LEU A 190 40.62 62.15 -18.85
CA LEU A 190 41.95 62.72 -18.65
C LEU A 190 42.86 62.33 -19.82
#